data_AF-A0A369JYX3-F1
#
_entry.id   AF-A0A369JYX3-F1
#
_cell.length_a   1.000
_cell.length_b   1.000
_cell.length_c   1.000
_cell.angle_alpha   90.00
_cell.angle_beta   90.00
_cell.angle_gamma   90.00
#
_symmetry.space_group_name_H-M   'P 1'
#
loop_
_entity.id
_entity.type
_entity.pdbx_description
1 polymer ?
#
loop_
_entity_poly.entity_id
_entity_poly.type
_entity_poly.pdbx_seq_one_letter_code
_entity_poly.pdbx_strand_id
1 'polypeptide(L)'
;MALIYTWIFAAAFSAIFYIVFKYSIANSSQTSPPDSMPDQDLKSEPGTRLPQPEAFCDVCLKEPKEEGKLLRCSVCKNQFYCSTACQNKDWSKHKHNCSVLPAEGLIPAKIEHKDELHAEVERVAAMLKAWMVADNKYETENADKDKIGSLRLTETTAIRDLEIPEVFSYTRLPPQHDKFPFRTPLTLATRLFYIDLVASLSARTLLHFESRLAQVHLPSQVPRIYGPKVVARPGDLSPGEYQTLGHLYIAVLFDQKLRVDFERWAALAGAIKKLWNAPRV
;
A
#
# COMPACT_ATOMS: atom_id res chain seq x y z
N MET A 1 -14.85 -12.57 -20.71
CA MET A 1 -14.08 -11.35 -20.42
C MET A 1 -14.97 -10.26 -19.84
N ALA A 2 -15.89 -9.63 -20.59
CA ALA A 2 -16.69 -8.48 -20.10
C ALA A 2 -17.57 -8.73 -18.85
N LEU A 3 -18.09 -9.94 -18.65
CA LEU A 3 -18.96 -10.29 -17.50
C LEU A 3 -18.19 -10.54 -16.18
N ILE A 4 -16.88 -10.82 -16.25
CA ILE A 4 -16.03 -10.96 -15.06
C ILE A 4 -15.72 -9.57 -14.48
N TYR A 5 -15.53 -8.56 -15.36
CA TYR A 5 -15.28 -7.18 -14.94
C TYR A 5 -16.48 -6.56 -14.23
N THR A 6 -17.71 -6.74 -14.71
CA THR A 6 -18.90 -6.13 -14.10
C THR A 6 -19.17 -6.59 -12.67
N TRP A 7 -18.86 -7.85 -12.33
CA TRP A 7 -18.96 -8.36 -10.95
C TRP A 7 -17.82 -7.88 -10.04
N ILE A 8 -16.57 -7.80 -10.55
CA ILE A 8 -15.43 -7.22 -9.83
C ILE A 8 -15.71 -5.74 -9.48
N PHE A 9 -16.31 -4.99 -10.40
CA PHE A 9 -16.68 -3.60 -10.15
C PHE A 9 -17.81 -3.44 -9.12
N ALA A 10 -18.81 -4.33 -9.09
CA ALA A 10 -19.93 -4.20 -8.14
C ALA A 10 -19.58 -4.64 -6.70
N ALA A 11 -18.75 -5.68 -6.53
CA ALA A 11 -18.46 -6.25 -5.21
C ALA A 11 -17.35 -5.52 -4.43
N ALA A 12 -16.56 -4.63 -5.06
CA ALA A 12 -15.36 -4.02 -4.46
C ALA A 12 -15.63 -2.81 -3.55
N PHE A 13 -16.84 -2.25 -3.48
CA PHE A 13 -17.10 -1.01 -2.75
C PHE A 13 -17.31 -1.23 -1.24
N SER A 14 -16.23 -1.20 -0.46
CA SER A 14 -16.35 -0.76 0.94
C SER A 14 -16.63 0.76 0.98
N ALA A 15 -17.18 1.28 2.08
CA ALA A 15 -17.43 2.72 2.25
C ALA A 15 -16.16 3.58 2.02
N ILE A 16 -14.98 3.03 2.33
CA ILE A 16 -13.67 3.67 2.06
C ILE A 16 -13.42 3.77 0.55
N PHE A 17 -13.75 2.73 -0.22
CA PHE A 17 -13.63 2.73 -1.68
C PHE A 17 -14.58 3.72 -2.35
N TYR A 18 -15.83 3.84 -1.87
CA TYR A 18 -16.79 4.79 -2.44
C TYR A 18 -16.31 6.24 -2.27
N ILE A 19 -15.75 6.59 -1.10
CA ILE A 19 -15.22 7.93 -0.82
C ILE A 19 -14.01 8.24 -1.72
N VAL A 20 -13.04 7.33 -1.82
CA VAL A 20 -11.83 7.55 -2.63
C VAL A 20 -12.17 7.58 -4.14
N PHE A 21 -13.07 6.71 -4.60
CA PHE A 21 -13.49 6.64 -6.01
C PHE A 21 -14.32 7.86 -6.44
N LYS A 22 -15.29 8.30 -5.62
CA LYS A 22 -16.07 9.53 -5.89
C LYS A 22 -15.18 10.77 -5.94
N TYR A 23 -14.20 10.86 -5.04
CA TYR A 23 -13.25 11.96 -5.03
C TYR A 23 -12.31 11.92 -6.25
N SER A 24 -11.83 10.74 -6.64
CA SER A 24 -10.95 10.59 -7.82
C SER A 24 -11.68 10.86 -9.15
N ILE A 25 -12.97 10.51 -9.28
CA ILE A 25 -13.77 10.83 -10.48
C ILE A 25 -14.15 12.32 -10.51
N ALA A 26 -14.51 12.90 -9.37
CA ALA A 26 -14.86 14.33 -9.32
C ALA A 26 -13.67 15.24 -9.69
N ASN A 27 -12.43 14.79 -9.45
CA ASN A 27 -11.22 15.54 -9.75
C ASN A 27 -10.45 15.04 -11.01
N SER A 28 -10.94 14.02 -11.74
CA SER A 28 -10.22 13.53 -12.94
C SER A 28 -10.34 14.44 -14.16
N SER A 29 -11.20 15.46 -14.11
CA SER A 29 -11.37 16.48 -15.17
C SER A 29 -10.44 17.68 -15.01
N GLN A 30 -9.63 17.74 -13.95
CA GLN A 30 -8.66 18.81 -13.75
C GLN A 30 -7.31 18.20 -13.37
N THR A 31 -6.26 18.56 -14.11
CA THR A 31 -4.84 18.16 -13.94
C THR A 31 -4.37 16.92 -14.70
N SER A 32 -4.44 16.97 -16.04
CA SER A 32 -3.19 16.66 -16.76
C SER A 32 -2.10 17.58 -16.19
N PRO A 33 -0.92 17.07 -15.78
CA PRO A 33 0.20 17.96 -15.48
C PRO A 33 0.35 18.90 -16.67
N PRO A 34 0.51 20.22 -16.49
CA PRO A 34 0.78 21.09 -17.61
C PRO A 34 1.99 20.49 -18.35
N ASP A 35 1.87 20.24 -19.66
CA ASP A 35 2.98 19.78 -20.51
C ASP A 35 4.18 20.76 -20.49
N SER A 36 4.01 21.90 -19.81
CA SER A 36 4.98 22.94 -19.51
C SER A 36 5.06 23.23 -18.01
N MET A 37 5.31 22.22 -17.16
CA MET A 37 5.81 22.52 -15.81
C MET A 37 7.21 23.15 -15.98
N PRO A 38 7.45 24.40 -15.55
CA PRO A 38 8.76 25.02 -15.72
C PRO A 38 9.81 24.21 -14.96
N ASP A 39 10.96 24.00 -15.60
CA ASP A 39 12.14 23.23 -15.15
C ASP A 39 12.77 23.73 -13.83
N GLN A 40 12.10 24.62 -13.12
CA GLN A 40 12.55 25.26 -11.88
C GLN A 40 12.16 24.46 -10.63
N ASP A 41 11.08 23.67 -10.65
CA ASP A 41 10.71 22.78 -9.52
C ASP A 41 11.47 21.44 -9.53
N LEU A 42 12.12 21.09 -10.64
CA LEU A 42 13.06 19.97 -10.74
C LEU A 42 14.41 20.24 -10.04
N LYS A 43 14.64 21.47 -9.54
CA LYS A 43 15.91 21.88 -8.92
C LYS A 43 16.03 21.57 -7.43
N SER A 44 14.98 21.08 -6.77
CA SER A 44 15.16 20.51 -5.43
C SER A 44 15.76 19.11 -5.57
N GLU A 45 17.04 18.97 -5.16
CA GLU A 45 17.74 17.69 -5.08
C GLU A 45 16.81 16.64 -4.44
N PRO A 46 16.46 15.53 -5.14
CA PRO A 46 15.47 14.55 -4.69
C PRO A 46 15.73 14.00 -3.28
N GLY A 47 16.97 14.08 -2.81
CA GLY A 47 17.41 13.60 -1.51
C GLY A 47 16.86 14.35 -0.30
N THR A 48 16.62 15.66 -0.31
CA THR A 48 16.46 16.39 0.98
C THR A 48 15.03 16.61 1.45
N ARG A 49 14.03 16.08 0.75
CA ARG A 49 12.62 16.36 1.04
C ARG A 49 12.15 15.60 2.29
N LEU A 50 11.74 16.35 3.32
CA LEU A 50 11.02 15.83 4.49
C LEU A 50 9.51 15.96 4.28
N PRO A 51 8.69 15.15 4.99
CA PRO A 51 7.25 15.38 5.06
C PRO A 51 6.92 16.81 5.50
N GLN A 52 5.90 17.42 4.91
CA GLN A 52 5.48 18.76 5.30
C GLN A 52 4.91 18.76 6.72
N PRO A 53 5.14 19.82 7.52
CA PRO A 53 4.56 19.90 8.86
C PRO A 53 3.04 19.96 8.81
N GLU A 54 2.41 19.32 9.77
CA GLU A 54 0.96 19.32 9.93
C GLU A 54 0.48 20.42 10.88
N ALA A 55 -0.77 20.85 10.71
CA ALA A 55 -1.42 21.81 11.59
C ALA A 55 -1.98 21.16 12.88
N PHE A 56 -2.34 19.87 12.81
CA PHE A 56 -3.02 19.17 13.91
C PHE A 56 -2.27 17.91 14.35
N CYS A 57 -2.34 17.62 15.65
CA CYS A 57 -1.82 16.38 16.19
C CYS A 57 -2.59 15.17 15.65
N ASP A 58 -1.90 14.14 15.16
CA ASP A 58 -2.51 12.93 14.63
C ASP A 58 -3.28 12.09 15.67
N VAL A 59 -3.11 12.38 16.95
CA VAL A 59 -3.65 11.57 18.05
C VAL A 59 -4.83 12.25 18.73
N CYS A 60 -4.73 13.56 19.01
CA CYS A 60 -5.78 14.30 19.69
C CYS A 60 -6.50 15.32 18.80
N LEU A 61 -6.07 15.48 17.54
CA LEU A 61 -6.62 16.40 16.55
C LEU A 61 -6.64 17.87 16.98
N LYS A 62 -5.86 18.22 18.01
CA LYS A 62 -5.69 19.60 18.47
C LYS A 62 -4.49 20.24 17.79
N GLU A 63 -4.59 21.56 17.61
CA GLU A 63 -3.47 22.42 17.27
C GLU A 63 -2.37 22.36 18.35
N PRO A 64 -1.11 22.69 18.02
CA PRO A 64 -0.07 22.86 19.02
C PRO A 64 -0.51 23.90 20.07
N LYS A 65 -0.27 23.60 21.35
CA LYS A 65 -0.71 24.46 22.47
C LYS A 65 0.14 25.72 22.68
N GLU A 66 1.34 25.74 22.12
CA GLU A 66 2.26 26.86 22.17
C GLU A 66 2.47 27.37 20.74
N GLU A 67 3.07 28.55 20.56
CA GLU A 67 3.53 29.10 19.26
C GLU A 67 4.53 28.17 18.51
N GLY A 68 4.74 26.95 19.01
CA GLY A 68 5.63 25.92 18.51
C GLY A 68 5.01 25.00 17.46
N LYS A 69 5.91 24.37 16.69
CA LYS A 69 5.60 23.34 15.70
C LYS A 69 5.28 22.01 16.38
N LEU A 70 4.44 21.18 15.76
CA LEU A 70 4.23 19.81 16.22
C LEU A 70 5.54 19.01 16.23
N LEU A 71 5.68 18.15 17.24
CA LEU A 71 6.75 17.16 17.32
C LEU A 71 6.59 16.15 16.18
N ARG A 72 7.70 15.72 15.59
CA ARG A 72 7.71 14.66 14.57
C ARG A 72 8.22 13.37 15.19
N CYS A 73 7.69 12.23 14.76
CA CYS A 73 8.31 10.94 15.06
C CYS A 73 9.79 10.97 14.64
N SER A 74 10.69 10.65 15.56
CA SER A 74 12.14 10.73 15.32
C SER A 74 12.63 9.75 14.25
N VAL A 75 11.88 8.68 13.98
CA VAL A 75 12.23 7.61 13.03
C VAL A 75 11.69 7.89 11.63
N CYS A 76 10.37 8.06 11.48
CA CYS A 76 9.76 8.21 10.14
C CYS A 76 9.57 9.66 9.70
N LYS A 77 9.60 10.63 10.63
CA LYS A 77 9.33 12.06 10.40
C LYS A 77 7.96 12.39 9.78
N ASN A 78 7.11 11.39 9.55
CA ASN A 78 5.83 11.47 8.84
C ASN A 78 4.59 11.38 9.75
N GLN A 79 4.80 11.45 11.06
CA GLN A 79 3.74 11.42 12.08
C GLN A 79 3.98 12.56 13.07
N PHE A 80 2.92 13.28 13.42
CA PHE A 80 2.97 14.58 14.10
C PHE A 80 2.18 14.58 15.41
N TYR A 81 2.82 15.07 16.47
CA TYR A 81 2.31 15.01 17.83
C TYR A 81 2.43 16.36 18.52
N CYS A 82 1.42 16.74 19.32
CA CYS A 82 1.53 17.96 20.15
C CYS A 82 2.37 17.73 21.43
N SER A 83 2.69 16.48 21.78
CA SER A 83 3.43 16.12 22.99
C SER A 83 3.93 14.68 22.94
N THR A 84 4.96 14.37 23.73
CA THR A 84 5.45 13.00 23.96
C THR A 84 4.36 12.07 24.51
N ALA A 85 3.41 12.61 25.29
CA ALA A 85 2.26 11.84 25.77
C ALA A 85 1.39 11.31 24.62
N CYS A 86 1.13 12.14 23.59
CA CYS A 86 0.43 11.70 22.39
C CYS A 86 1.23 10.68 21.59
N GLN A 87 2.53 10.89 21.43
CA GLN A 87 3.41 9.93 20.76
C GLN A 87 3.40 8.55 21.45
N ASN A 88 3.53 8.51 22.78
CA ASN A 88 3.52 7.27 23.55
C ASN A 88 2.17 6.54 23.47
N LYS A 89 1.06 7.29 23.49
CA LYS A 89 -0.30 6.75 23.34
C LYS A 89 -0.49 6.06 21.99
N ASP A 90 0.10 6.61 20.94
CA ASP A 90 -0.02 6.12 19.56
C ASP A 90 0.92 4.95 19.24
N TRP A 91 2.01 4.78 20.00
CA TRP A 91 3.11 3.87 19.68
C TRP A 91 2.67 2.42 19.40
N SER A 92 1.70 1.89 20.16
CA SER A 92 1.20 0.52 19.98
C SER A 92 0.66 0.26 18.56
N LYS A 93 0.12 1.29 17.90
CA LYS A 93 -0.34 1.27 16.51
C LYS A 93 0.78 1.73 15.58
N HIS A 94 1.39 2.88 15.88
CA HIS A 94 2.38 3.52 15.02
C HIS A 94 3.59 2.65 14.72
N LYS A 95 4.05 1.80 15.64
CA LYS A 95 5.21 0.91 15.40
C LYS A 95 5.10 0.02 14.16
N HIS A 96 3.87 -0.35 13.76
CA HIS A 96 3.62 -1.13 12.55
C HIS A 96 3.56 -0.28 11.28
N ASN A 97 3.44 1.04 11.43
CA ASN A 97 3.32 2.04 10.36
C ASN A 97 4.58 2.91 10.25
N CYS A 98 5.49 2.79 11.22
CA CYS A 98 6.70 3.58 11.33
C CYS A 98 7.82 2.90 10.53
N SER A 99 8.47 3.61 9.63
CA SER A 99 9.64 3.12 8.91
C SER A 99 10.67 4.24 8.81
N VAL A 100 11.95 3.91 8.83
CA VAL A 100 13.04 4.88 8.88
C VAL A 100 12.98 5.83 7.68
N LEU A 101 13.07 7.13 7.92
CA LEU A 101 13.37 8.12 6.90
C LEU A 101 14.83 8.55 7.10
N PRO A 102 15.76 8.21 6.20
CA PRO A 102 17.17 8.49 6.39
C PRO A 102 17.45 9.99 6.56
N ALA A 103 18.34 10.34 7.50
CA ALA A 103 18.67 11.73 7.82
C ALA A 103 19.46 12.42 6.70
N GLU A 104 20.28 11.67 5.97
CA GLU A 104 21.04 12.10 4.78
C GLU A 104 20.14 12.32 3.56
N GLY A 105 18.85 12.03 3.69
CA GLY A 105 17.86 12.22 2.65
C GLY A 105 17.34 10.92 2.02
N LEU A 106 16.32 11.08 1.18
CA LEU A 106 15.77 10.07 0.29
C LEU A 106 16.68 9.83 -0.91
N ILE A 107 17.90 9.35 -0.65
CA ILE A 107 18.71 8.76 -1.70
C ILE A 107 17.94 7.53 -2.19
N PRO A 108 17.54 7.48 -3.48
CA PRO A 108 16.86 6.33 -4.03
C PRO A 108 17.72 5.09 -3.78
N ALA A 109 17.14 4.10 -3.11
CA ALA A 109 17.74 2.78 -3.11
C ALA A 109 17.79 2.36 -4.58
N LYS A 110 18.99 2.08 -5.11
CA LYS A 110 19.12 1.52 -6.45
C LYS A 110 18.43 0.15 -6.44
N ILE A 111 17.20 0.10 -6.90
CA ILE A 111 16.46 -1.15 -7.01
C ILE A 111 16.71 -1.65 -8.42
N GLU A 112 17.68 -2.55 -8.52
CA GLU A 112 17.92 -3.24 -9.77
C GLU A 112 16.71 -4.14 -10.03
N HIS A 113 16.10 -3.99 -11.20
CA HIS A 113 15.10 -4.92 -11.70
C HIS A 113 15.84 -6.23 -12.03
N LYS A 114 15.93 -7.12 -11.05
CA LYS A 114 16.56 -8.43 -11.20
C LYS A 114 15.53 -9.42 -11.74
N ASP A 115 15.91 -10.22 -12.71
CA ASP A 115 15.04 -11.25 -13.29
C ASP A 115 14.49 -12.20 -12.21
N GLU A 116 15.27 -12.46 -11.15
CA GLU A 116 14.85 -13.23 -9.98
C GLU A 116 13.68 -12.61 -9.21
N LEU A 117 13.67 -11.27 -9.07
CA LEU A 117 12.56 -10.55 -8.41
C LEU A 117 11.30 -10.68 -9.26
N HIS A 118 11.43 -10.44 -10.56
CA HIS A 118 10.30 -10.50 -11.48
C HIS A 118 9.72 -11.93 -11.54
N ALA A 119 10.57 -12.95 -11.63
CA ALA A 119 10.13 -14.35 -11.61
C ALA A 119 9.39 -14.72 -10.32
N GLU A 120 9.87 -14.22 -9.17
CA GLU A 120 9.20 -14.44 -7.88
C GLU A 120 7.84 -13.73 -7.80
N VAL A 121 7.75 -12.52 -8.35
CA VAL A 121 6.49 -11.78 -8.47
C VAL A 121 5.48 -12.54 -9.32
N GLU A 122 5.91 -13.08 -10.47
CA GLU A 122 5.04 -13.88 -11.34
C GLU A 122 4.58 -15.18 -10.67
N ARG A 123 5.46 -15.84 -9.90
CA ARG A 123 5.10 -17.04 -9.11
C ARG A 123 4.01 -16.71 -8.08
N VAL A 124 4.20 -15.65 -7.30
CA VAL A 124 3.24 -15.22 -6.27
C VAL A 124 1.93 -14.74 -6.91
N ALA A 125 2.00 -14.05 -8.06
CA ALA A 125 0.84 -13.64 -8.83
C ALA A 125 0.03 -14.83 -9.34
N ALA A 126 0.69 -15.86 -9.89
CA ALA A 126 0.02 -17.07 -10.34
C ALA A 126 -0.71 -17.78 -9.19
N MET A 127 -0.09 -17.88 -8.01
CA MET A 127 -0.71 -18.43 -6.81
C MET A 127 -1.98 -17.65 -6.39
N LEU A 128 -1.90 -16.31 -6.34
CA LEU A 128 -3.04 -15.46 -5.99
C LEU A 128 -4.15 -15.53 -7.04
N LYS A 129 -3.81 -15.61 -8.33
CA LYS A 129 -4.79 -15.77 -9.42
C LYS A 129 -5.50 -17.13 -9.32
N ALA A 130 -4.76 -18.21 -9.03
CA ALA A 130 -5.35 -19.54 -8.82
C ALA A 130 -6.34 -19.53 -7.64
N TRP A 131 -5.95 -18.94 -6.51
CA TRP A 131 -6.85 -18.73 -5.37
C TRP A 131 -8.10 -17.95 -5.75
N MET A 132 -7.96 -16.82 -6.46
CA MET A 132 -9.10 -15.99 -6.85
C MET A 132 -10.10 -16.76 -7.72
N VAL A 133 -9.62 -17.60 -8.64
CA VAL A 133 -10.48 -18.47 -9.47
C VAL A 133 -11.21 -19.51 -8.60
N ALA A 134 -10.50 -20.20 -7.71
CA ALA A 134 -11.06 -21.21 -6.83
C ALA A 134 -12.10 -20.63 -5.86
N ASP A 135 -11.80 -19.49 -5.26
CA ASP A 135 -12.69 -18.78 -4.34
C ASP A 135 -13.95 -18.26 -5.03
N ASN A 136 -13.82 -17.67 -6.23
CA ASN A 136 -14.99 -17.27 -7.04
C ASN A 136 -15.88 -18.45 -7.43
N LYS A 137 -15.28 -19.59 -7.79
CA LYS A 137 -16.01 -20.83 -8.08
C LYS A 137 -16.76 -21.32 -6.83
N TYR A 138 -16.07 -21.37 -5.69
CA TYR A 138 -16.67 -21.77 -4.41
C TYR A 138 -17.88 -20.88 -4.06
N GLU A 139 -17.75 -19.56 -4.16
CA GLU A 139 -18.86 -18.62 -3.88
C GLU A 139 -20.05 -18.83 -4.82
N THR A 140 -19.78 -19.10 -6.10
CA THR A 140 -20.85 -19.36 -7.09
C THR A 140 -21.61 -20.65 -6.77
N GLU A 141 -20.90 -21.71 -6.37
CA GLU A 141 -21.48 -23.02 -6.07
C GLU A 141 -22.11 -23.11 -4.67
N ASN A 142 -21.77 -22.17 -3.78
CA ASN A 142 -22.15 -22.21 -2.36
C ASN A 142 -22.72 -20.88 -1.87
N ALA A 143 -23.42 -20.12 -2.73
CA ALA A 143 -23.94 -18.78 -2.43
C ALA A 143 -24.78 -18.71 -1.14
N ASP A 144 -25.47 -19.80 -0.78
CA ASP A 144 -26.33 -19.89 0.41
C ASP A 144 -25.64 -20.49 1.66
N LYS A 145 -24.35 -20.85 1.57
CA LYS A 145 -23.61 -21.50 2.67
C LYS A 145 -22.63 -20.53 3.36
N ASP A 146 -22.12 -20.98 4.49
CA ASP A 146 -21.13 -20.24 5.27
C ASP A 146 -19.83 -20.02 4.49
N LYS A 147 -19.32 -18.78 4.58
CA LYS A 147 -18.11 -18.28 3.90
C LYS A 147 -16.83 -18.92 4.43
N ILE A 148 -16.89 -19.59 5.58
CA ILE A 148 -15.73 -20.29 6.17
C ILE A 148 -15.18 -21.38 5.24
N GLY A 149 -16.01 -21.99 4.38
CA GLY A 149 -15.53 -23.08 3.53
C GLY A 149 -14.47 -22.67 2.51
N SER A 150 -14.42 -21.42 2.04
CA SER A 150 -13.36 -20.97 1.13
C SER A 150 -11.98 -20.89 1.82
N LEU A 151 -11.96 -20.84 3.16
CA LEU A 151 -10.72 -20.92 3.94
C LEU A 151 -10.08 -22.30 3.92
N ARG A 152 -10.84 -23.34 3.54
CA ARG A 152 -10.36 -24.73 3.45
C ARG A 152 -9.87 -25.12 2.07
N LEU A 153 -9.88 -24.20 1.11
CA LEU A 153 -9.34 -24.44 -0.23
C LEU A 153 -7.82 -24.67 -0.16
N THR A 154 -7.31 -25.55 -1.02
CA THR A 154 -5.88 -25.81 -1.15
C THR A 154 -5.12 -24.55 -1.52
N GLU A 155 -5.70 -23.71 -2.38
CA GLU A 155 -5.14 -22.43 -2.81
C GLU A 155 -5.07 -21.42 -1.65
N THR A 156 -6.05 -21.44 -0.74
CA THR A 156 -6.00 -20.62 0.48
C THR A 156 -4.84 -21.10 1.38
N THR A 157 -4.64 -22.40 1.49
CA THR A 157 -3.50 -22.98 2.23
C THR A 157 -2.16 -22.57 1.60
N ALA A 158 -2.05 -22.55 0.27
CA ALA A 158 -0.84 -22.10 -0.42
C ALA A 158 -0.48 -20.64 -0.10
N ILE A 159 -1.47 -19.74 0.02
CA ILE A 159 -1.22 -18.35 0.46
C ILE A 159 -0.76 -18.31 1.91
N ARG A 160 -1.39 -19.09 2.79
CA ARG A 160 -1.04 -19.15 4.23
C ARG A 160 0.42 -19.55 4.42
N ASP A 161 0.85 -20.54 3.66
CA ASP A 161 2.16 -21.17 3.78
C ASP A 161 3.15 -20.62 2.73
N LEU A 162 2.89 -19.40 2.23
CA LEU A 162 3.77 -18.74 1.26
C LEU A 162 5.16 -18.50 1.86
N GLU A 163 6.14 -19.19 1.29
CA GLU A 163 7.56 -18.97 1.53
C GLU A 163 8.15 -18.08 0.43
N ILE A 164 8.98 -17.12 0.85
CA ILE A 164 9.69 -16.17 -0.02
C ILE A 164 11.20 -16.44 0.13
N PRO A 165 11.97 -16.45 -0.97
CA PRO A 165 13.42 -16.60 -0.93
C PRO A 165 14.11 -15.63 0.05
N GLU A 166 15.18 -16.08 0.71
CA GLU A 166 15.89 -15.29 1.74
C GLU A 166 16.36 -13.92 1.24
N VAL A 167 16.76 -13.83 -0.04
CA VAL A 167 17.16 -12.57 -0.71
C VAL A 167 16.04 -11.52 -0.74
N PHE A 168 14.77 -11.94 -0.68
CA PHE A 168 13.61 -11.06 -0.60
C PHE A 168 12.95 -11.04 0.78
N SER A 169 13.61 -11.64 1.78
CA SER A 169 13.11 -11.72 3.14
C SER A 169 12.79 -10.34 3.73
N TYR A 170 11.87 -10.36 4.69
CA TYR A 170 11.40 -9.16 5.36
C TYR A 170 11.10 -9.50 6.81
N THR A 171 11.79 -8.83 7.72
CA THR A 171 11.80 -9.18 9.14
C THR A 171 10.66 -8.55 9.93
N ARG A 172 9.95 -7.57 9.35
CA ARG A 172 8.94 -6.81 10.07
C ARG A 172 7.57 -7.48 9.95
N LEU A 173 6.98 -7.76 11.10
CA LEU A 173 5.71 -8.46 11.16
C LEU A 173 4.52 -7.48 11.22
N PRO A 174 3.44 -7.74 10.46
CA PRO A 174 2.22 -6.96 10.57
C PRO A 174 1.57 -7.12 11.96
N PRO A 175 0.68 -6.18 12.35
CA PRO A 175 -0.02 -6.31 13.63
C PRO A 175 -0.81 -7.62 13.67
N GLN A 176 -0.91 -8.27 14.82
CA GLN A 176 -1.72 -9.48 15.04
C GLN A 176 -1.45 -10.62 14.03
N HIS A 177 -0.22 -10.74 13.53
CA HIS A 177 0.18 -11.79 12.58
C HIS A 177 0.09 -13.20 13.16
N ASP A 178 0.25 -13.32 14.47
CA ASP A 178 0.07 -14.53 15.27
C ASP A 178 -1.39 -15.01 15.27
N LYS A 179 -2.33 -14.06 15.33
CA LYS A 179 -3.77 -14.34 15.31
C LYS A 179 -4.32 -14.56 13.91
N PHE A 180 -3.79 -13.83 12.92
CA PHE A 180 -4.29 -13.83 11.54
C PHE A 180 -3.19 -14.30 10.58
N PRO A 181 -3.19 -15.59 10.19
CA PRO A 181 -2.04 -16.21 9.55
C PRO A 181 -1.76 -15.67 8.14
N PHE A 182 -2.73 -15.00 7.51
CA PHE A 182 -2.58 -14.44 6.16
C PHE A 182 -1.94 -13.05 6.13
N ARG A 183 -1.83 -12.34 7.27
CA ARG A 183 -1.31 -10.96 7.27
C ARG A 183 0.15 -10.91 6.79
N THR A 184 0.99 -11.80 7.29
CA THR A 184 2.40 -11.88 6.89
C THR A 184 2.55 -12.19 5.40
N PRO A 185 2.02 -13.30 4.86
CA PRO A 185 2.20 -13.61 3.44
C PRO A 185 1.61 -12.55 2.51
N LEU A 186 0.46 -11.95 2.84
CA LEU A 186 -0.10 -10.87 2.02
C LEU A 186 0.71 -9.57 2.10
N THR A 187 1.33 -9.28 3.26
CA THR A 187 2.28 -8.16 3.37
C THR A 187 3.52 -8.41 2.49
N LEU A 188 4.04 -9.64 2.49
CA LEU A 188 5.18 -10.03 1.64
C LEU A 188 4.84 -9.94 0.14
N ALA A 189 3.68 -10.45 -0.27
CA ALA A 189 3.21 -10.35 -1.65
C ALA A 189 3.06 -8.88 -2.08
N THR A 190 2.45 -8.04 -1.24
CA THR A 190 2.33 -6.60 -1.51
C THR A 190 3.69 -5.93 -1.64
N ARG A 191 4.64 -6.27 -0.77
CA ARG A 191 6.01 -5.76 -0.82
C ARG A 191 6.70 -6.12 -2.14
N LEU A 192 6.68 -7.40 -2.52
CA LEU A 192 7.29 -7.88 -3.77
C LEU A 192 6.73 -7.15 -4.98
N PHE A 193 5.40 -7.11 -5.12
CA PHE A 193 4.73 -6.48 -6.25
C PHE A 193 5.05 -5.00 -6.34
N TYR A 194 5.17 -4.33 -5.19
CA TYR A 194 5.47 -2.91 -5.15
C TYR A 194 6.92 -2.59 -5.51
N ILE A 195 7.89 -3.40 -5.04
CA ILE A 195 9.30 -3.24 -5.39
C ILE A 195 9.48 -3.47 -6.91
N ASP A 196 8.89 -4.54 -7.46
CA ASP A 196 8.90 -4.84 -8.90
C ASP A 196 8.27 -3.71 -9.73
N LEU A 197 7.09 -3.22 -9.32
CA LEU A 197 6.45 -2.09 -9.96
C LEU A 197 7.39 -0.89 -9.99
N VAL A 198 7.88 -0.42 -8.85
CA VAL A 198 8.75 0.77 -8.78
C VAL A 198 10.03 0.57 -9.60
N ALA A 199 10.63 -0.62 -9.58
CA ALA A 199 11.81 -0.96 -10.37
C ALA A 199 11.58 -0.91 -11.88
N SER A 200 10.36 -1.19 -12.34
CA SER A 200 9.99 -1.17 -13.77
C SER A 200 9.62 0.21 -14.33
N LEU A 201 9.40 1.21 -13.46
CA LEU A 201 8.90 2.52 -13.88
C LEU A 201 10.05 3.46 -14.29
N SER A 202 9.81 4.26 -15.34
CA SER A 202 10.72 5.34 -15.73
C SER A 202 10.76 6.45 -14.67
N ALA A 203 11.84 7.24 -14.62
CA ALA A 203 11.94 8.38 -13.72
C ALA A 203 10.77 9.37 -13.86
N ARG A 204 10.31 9.64 -15.09
CA ARG A 204 9.14 10.48 -15.36
C ARG A 204 7.87 9.87 -14.76
N THR A 205 7.68 8.57 -14.91
CA THR A 205 6.51 7.87 -14.38
C THR A 205 6.54 7.81 -12.85
N LEU A 206 7.73 7.67 -12.23
CA LEU A 206 7.89 7.74 -10.78
C LEU A 206 7.52 9.11 -10.21
N LEU A 207 7.90 10.22 -10.87
CA LEU A 207 7.47 11.55 -10.46
C LEU A 207 5.94 11.71 -10.55
N HIS A 208 5.33 11.18 -11.61
CA HIS A 208 3.87 11.17 -11.73
C HIS A 208 3.22 10.37 -10.59
N PHE A 209 3.77 9.20 -10.29
CA PHE A 209 3.28 8.33 -9.24
C PHE A 209 3.40 8.97 -7.85
N GLU A 210 4.53 9.62 -7.56
CA GLU A 210 4.74 10.42 -6.35
C GLU A 210 3.66 11.50 -6.20
N SER A 211 3.41 12.28 -7.27
CA SER A 211 2.39 13.33 -7.28
C SER A 211 0.99 12.77 -7.03
N ARG A 212 0.65 11.62 -7.64
CA ARG A 212 -0.63 10.94 -7.40
C ARG A 212 -0.79 10.48 -5.96
N LEU A 213 0.26 9.90 -5.37
CA LEU A 213 0.24 9.51 -3.96
C LEU A 213 0.02 10.71 -3.02
N ALA A 214 0.58 11.87 -3.34
CA ALA A 214 0.39 13.10 -2.55
C ALA A 214 -1.05 13.64 -2.60
N GLN A 215 -1.83 13.30 -3.63
CA GLN A 215 -3.24 13.71 -3.77
C GLN A 215 -4.20 12.79 -3.00
N VAL A 216 -3.74 11.62 -2.54
CA VAL A 216 -4.58 10.66 -1.84
C VAL A 216 -4.84 11.13 -0.41
N HIS A 217 -6.09 11.52 -0.14
CA HIS A 217 -6.54 11.85 1.20
C HIS A 217 -7.03 10.59 1.91
N LEU A 218 -6.28 10.16 2.93
CA LEU A 218 -6.60 8.98 3.72
C LEU A 218 -7.29 9.37 5.02
N PRO A 219 -8.25 8.56 5.52
CA PRO A 219 -8.76 8.70 6.87
C PRO A 219 -7.63 8.63 7.89
N SER A 220 -7.76 9.32 9.02
CA SER A 220 -6.73 9.39 10.08
C SER A 220 -6.39 8.03 10.71
N GLN A 221 -7.24 7.03 10.54
CA GLN A 221 -6.99 5.65 11.00
C GLN A 221 -6.02 4.88 10.11
N VAL A 222 -5.77 5.36 8.89
CA VAL A 222 -4.87 4.73 7.91
C VAL A 222 -3.50 5.42 7.99
N PRO A 223 -2.40 4.65 7.93
CA PRO A 223 -1.04 5.19 7.86
C PRO A 223 -0.89 6.24 6.76
N ARG A 224 -0.28 7.38 7.10
CA ARG A 224 0.14 8.38 6.10
C ARG A 224 1.20 7.78 5.19
N ILE A 225 1.03 7.97 3.88
CA ILE A 225 1.97 7.51 2.87
C ILE A 225 2.80 8.68 2.39
N TYR A 226 4.13 8.59 2.57
CA TYR A 226 5.05 9.62 2.07
C TYR A 226 5.53 9.25 0.67
N GLY A 227 4.87 9.79 -0.36
CA GLY A 227 5.14 9.48 -1.78
C GLY A 227 6.63 9.46 -2.16
N PRO A 228 7.42 10.49 -1.85
CA PRO A 228 8.86 10.51 -2.14
C PRO A 228 9.60 9.30 -1.60
N LYS A 229 9.28 8.85 -0.37
CA LYS A 229 9.90 7.65 0.21
C LYS A 229 9.45 6.38 -0.48
N VAL A 230 8.17 6.31 -0.81
CA VAL A 230 7.58 5.14 -1.44
C VAL A 230 8.21 4.85 -2.80
N VAL A 231 8.54 5.88 -3.57
CA VAL A 231 9.24 5.73 -4.86
C VAL A 231 10.74 5.54 -4.68
N ALA A 232 11.37 6.25 -3.74
CA ALA A 232 12.82 6.19 -3.55
C ALA A 232 13.26 4.90 -2.86
N ARG A 233 12.48 4.38 -1.91
CA ARG A 233 12.86 3.27 -1.02
C ARG A 233 11.68 2.31 -0.75
N PRO A 234 11.02 1.76 -1.79
CA PRO A 234 9.87 0.85 -1.63
C PRO A 234 10.20 -0.43 -0.84
N GLY A 235 11.48 -0.82 -0.70
CA GLY A 235 11.90 -1.96 0.11
C GLY A 235 11.93 -1.70 1.62
N ASP A 236 11.92 -0.44 2.04
CA ASP A 236 12.07 0.00 3.43
C ASP A 236 10.75 0.37 4.11
N LEU A 237 9.62 0.17 3.41
CA LEU A 237 8.31 0.49 3.95
C LEU A 237 7.95 -0.46 5.11
N SER A 238 7.05 0.00 5.95
CA SER A 238 6.48 -0.74 7.07
C SER A 238 5.35 -1.65 6.65
N PRO A 239 5.00 -2.66 7.47
CA PRO A 239 3.83 -3.51 7.18
C PRO A 239 2.54 -2.70 7.01
N GLY A 240 2.35 -1.64 7.79
CA GLY A 240 1.20 -0.76 7.68
C GLY A 240 1.18 0.10 6.42
N GLU A 241 2.33 0.54 5.93
CA GLU A 241 2.44 1.22 4.63
C GLU A 241 2.13 0.25 3.49
N TYR A 242 2.66 -0.98 3.50
CA TYR A 242 2.30 -2.00 2.50
C TYR A 242 0.81 -2.34 2.55
N GLN A 243 0.24 -2.55 3.74
CA GLN A 243 -1.20 -2.78 3.89
C GLN A 243 -2.02 -1.64 3.26
N THR A 244 -1.61 -0.40 3.49
CA THR A 244 -2.26 0.78 2.92
C THR A 244 -2.15 0.78 1.39
N LEU A 245 -0.96 0.57 0.84
CA LEU A 245 -0.74 0.47 -0.61
C LEU A 245 -1.55 -0.66 -1.24
N GLY A 246 -1.66 -1.81 -0.58
CA GLY A 246 -2.48 -2.94 -1.00
C GLY A 246 -3.98 -2.62 -1.06
N HIS A 247 -4.47 -1.68 -0.23
CA HIS A 247 -5.84 -1.17 -0.35
C HIS A 247 -5.98 -0.07 -1.41
N LEU A 248 -4.94 0.75 -1.60
CA LEU A 248 -4.94 1.90 -2.50
C LEU A 248 -4.69 1.57 -3.95
N TYR A 249 -4.30 0.33 -4.28
CA TYR A 249 -3.94 -0.04 -5.64
C TYR A 249 -5.04 0.32 -6.67
N ILE A 250 -6.33 0.19 -6.35
CA ILE A 250 -7.41 0.62 -7.28
C ILE A 250 -7.37 2.13 -7.51
N ALA A 251 -7.19 2.92 -6.47
CA ALA A 251 -7.23 4.37 -6.55
C ALA A 251 -5.99 4.97 -7.22
N VAL A 252 -4.83 4.34 -7.05
CA VAL A 252 -3.54 4.87 -7.49
C VAL A 252 -3.06 4.22 -8.79
N LEU A 253 -3.32 2.92 -9.00
CA LEU A 253 -2.77 2.15 -10.13
C LEU A 253 -3.70 2.06 -11.35
N PHE A 254 -4.95 2.52 -11.27
CA PHE A 254 -5.84 2.65 -12.46
C PHE A 254 -5.46 3.82 -13.38
N ASP A 255 -4.37 4.52 -13.07
CA ASP A 255 -3.77 5.45 -13.98
C ASP A 255 -3.24 4.70 -15.21
N GLN A 256 -3.82 5.00 -16.39
CA GLN A 256 -3.42 4.40 -17.67
C GLN A 256 -1.91 4.54 -17.96
N LYS A 257 -1.23 5.52 -17.34
CA LYS A 257 0.20 5.73 -17.49
C LYS A 257 1.07 4.71 -16.73
N LEU A 258 0.55 4.05 -15.70
CA LEU A 258 1.32 3.14 -14.87
C LEU A 258 1.47 1.72 -15.45
N ARG A 259 0.76 1.40 -16.56
CA ARG A 259 0.82 0.10 -17.28
C ARG A 259 0.88 -1.12 -16.34
N VAL A 260 0.08 -1.08 -15.28
CA VAL A 260 0.09 -2.10 -14.24
C VAL A 260 -0.66 -3.34 -14.74
N ASP A 261 -0.11 -4.53 -14.53
CA ASP A 261 -0.87 -5.77 -14.70
C ASP A 261 -2.05 -5.75 -13.72
N PHE A 262 -3.23 -5.46 -14.25
CA PHE A 262 -4.45 -5.32 -13.46
C PHE A 262 -4.81 -6.63 -12.74
N GLU A 263 -4.59 -7.77 -13.38
CA GLU A 263 -5.05 -9.05 -12.85
C GLU A 263 -4.27 -9.47 -11.61
N ARG A 264 -2.94 -9.29 -11.61
CA ARG A 264 -2.11 -9.65 -10.43
C ARG A 264 -2.51 -8.83 -9.21
N TRP A 265 -2.74 -7.53 -9.38
CA TRP A 265 -3.13 -6.64 -8.30
C TRP A 265 -4.58 -6.86 -7.85
N ALA A 266 -5.50 -7.17 -8.78
CA ALA A 266 -6.87 -7.54 -8.44
C ALA A 266 -6.92 -8.81 -7.58
N ALA A 267 -6.13 -9.83 -7.92
CA ALA A 267 -6.02 -11.06 -7.14
C ALA A 267 -5.48 -10.79 -5.73
N LEU A 268 -4.38 -10.03 -5.61
CA LEU A 268 -3.80 -9.64 -4.32
C LEU A 268 -4.82 -8.91 -3.43
N ALA A 269 -5.55 -7.95 -3.98
CA ALA A 269 -6.50 -7.19 -3.20
C ALA A 269 -7.76 -7.96 -2.82
N GLY A 270 -8.22 -8.86 -3.69
CA GLY A 270 -9.25 -9.84 -3.33
C GLY A 270 -8.81 -10.65 -2.11
N ALA A 271 -7.56 -11.12 -2.12
CA ALA A 271 -6.99 -11.89 -1.01
C ALA A 271 -6.84 -11.04 0.26
N ILE A 272 -6.35 -9.80 0.18
CA ILE A 272 -6.31 -8.86 1.31
C ILE A 272 -7.72 -8.64 1.87
N LYS A 273 -8.71 -8.39 1.02
CA LYS A 273 -10.08 -8.13 1.47
C LYS A 273 -10.69 -9.33 2.22
N LYS A 274 -10.49 -10.55 1.72
CA LYS A 274 -11.14 -11.75 2.29
C LYS A 274 -10.32 -12.41 3.40
N LEU A 275 -9.01 -12.48 3.25
CA LEU A 275 -8.15 -13.31 4.09
C LEU A 275 -7.43 -12.52 5.21
N TRP A 276 -7.30 -11.20 5.12
CA TRP A 276 -6.48 -10.41 6.06
C TRP A 276 -6.84 -10.58 7.55
N ASN A 277 -8.11 -10.81 7.85
CA ASN A 277 -8.62 -11.08 9.19
C ASN A 277 -9.22 -12.49 9.31
N ALA A 278 -8.98 -13.37 8.33
CA ALA A 278 -9.48 -14.73 8.40
C ALA A 278 -8.75 -15.49 9.51
N PRO A 279 -9.47 -16.20 10.39
CA PRO A 279 -8.85 -17.01 11.42
C PRO A 279 -8.17 -18.23 10.80
N ARG A 280 -7.35 -18.91 11.61
CA ARG A 280 -6.89 -20.26 11.28
C ARG A 280 -8.09 -21.20 11.37
N VAL A 281 -8.36 -21.96 10.30
CA VAL A 281 -9.44 -22.96 10.19
C VAL A 281 -8.85 -24.36 10.21
#